data_AF-A0A964IZH7-F1
#
_entry.id   AF-A0A964IZH7-F1
#
_cell.length_a   1.000
_cell.length_b   1.000
_cell.length_c   1.000
_cell.angle_alpha   90.00
_cell.angle_beta   90.00
_cell.angle_gamma   90.00
#
_symmetry.space_group_name_H-M   'P 1'
#
loop_
_entity.id
_entity.type
_entity.pdbx_description
1 polymer ?
#
loop_
_entity_poly.entity_id
_entity_poly.type
_entity_poly.pdbx_seq_one_letter_code
_entity_poly.pdbx_strand_id
1 'polypeptide(L)'
;MAPRRRLFGAKSGRRLALAIVALLLSACGTAAYVDSRREAGQEAPVGPSTRDLVAICYSSSASAAGDVMKLAESECAKTDRVPELQREERWTCAMLTPRRVFYSCVPKP
;
A
#
# COMPACT_ATOMS: atom_id res chain seq x y z
N MET A 1 -1.08 54.95 -5.10
CA MET A 1 -1.11 53.73 -5.92
C MET A 1 -1.04 52.53 -4.98
N ALA A 2 -2.16 51.90 -4.63
CA ALA A 2 -2.23 50.71 -3.73
C ALA A 2 -3.47 49.88 -4.09
N PRO A 3 -3.48 48.55 -3.86
CA PRO A 3 -4.12 47.60 -4.75
C PRO A 3 -5.59 47.32 -4.42
N ARG A 4 -6.41 47.17 -5.46
CA ARG A 4 -7.78 46.65 -5.36
C ARG A 4 -7.74 45.15 -5.04
N ARG A 5 -7.88 44.80 -3.76
CA ARG A 5 -8.22 43.43 -3.34
C ARG A 5 -9.63 43.10 -3.84
N ARG A 6 -9.72 42.29 -4.91
CA ARG A 6 -11.00 41.69 -5.32
C ARG A 6 -11.35 40.62 -4.28
N LEU A 7 -12.33 40.96 -3.45
CA LEU A 7 -13.06 40.03 -2.59
C LEU A 7 -13.65 38.92 -3.48
N PHE A 8 -13.00 37.76 -3.47
CA PHE A 8 -13.62 36.53 -3.95
C PHE A 8 -14.91 36.33 -3.16
N GLY A 9 -16.04 36.39 -3.86
CA GLY A 9 -17.37 36.28 -3.28
C GLY A 9 -17.52 34.97 -2.50
N ALA A 10 -18.14 35.05 -1.31
CA ALA A 10 -18.30 33.94 -0.37
C ALA A 10 -18.93 32.64 -0.95
N LYS A 11 -19.57 32.71 -2.13
CA LYS A 11 -20.14 31.55 -2.85
C LYS A 11 -19.10 30.68 -3.57
N SER A 12 -17.97 31.24 -4.01
CA SER A 12 -16.91 30.49 -4.71
C SER A 12 -16.03 29.70 -3.73
N GLY A 13 -15.85 30.19 -2.50
CA GLY A 13 -15.06 29.53 -1.47
C GLY A 13 -15.64 28.18 -1.02
N ARG A 14 -16.98 28.06 -0.94
CA ARG A 14 -17.64 26.82 -0.52
C ARG A 14 -17.52 25.69 -1.55
N ARG A 15 -17.58 26.00 -2.85
CA ARG A 15 -17.36 25.00 -3.92
C ARG A 15 -15.91 24.55 -3.98
N LEU A 16 -14.98 25.50 -3.79
CA LEU A 16 -13.56 25.21 -3.73
C LEU A 16 -13.20 24.35 -2.51
N ALA A 17 -13.77 24.65 -1.34
CA ALA A 17 -13.58 23.85 -0.13
C ALA A 17 -14.12 22.42 -0.31
N LEU A 18 -15.30 22.25 -0.94
CA LEU A 18 -15.86 20.92 -1.21
C LEU A 18 -14.97 20.11 -2.18
N ALA A 19 -14.43 20.76 -3.21
CA ALA A 19 -13.52 20.14 -4.15
C ALA A 19 -12.20 19.72 -3.48
N ILE A 20 -11.65 20.54 -2.60
CA ILE A 20 -10.44 20.23 -1.83
C ILE A 20 -10.70 19.05 -0.88
N VAL A 21 -11.84 19.00 -0.21
CA VAL A 21 -12.21 17.88 0.67
C VAL A 21 -12.36 16.58 -0.13
N ALA A 22 -12.97 16.63 -1.32
CA ALA A 22 -13.08 15.46 -2.19
C ALA A 22 -11.71 14.94 -2.68
N LEU A 23 -10.79 15.85 -3.01
CA LEU A 23 -9.41 15.49 -3.35
C LEU A 23 -8.66 14.85 -2.18
N LEU A 24 -8.79 15.40 -0.97
CA LEU A 24 -8.16 14.86 0.24
C LEU A 24 -8.71 13.47 0.63
N LEU A 25 -9.99 13.20 0.35
CA LEU A 25 -10.62 11.89 0.61
C LEU A 25 -10.17 10.81 -0.39
N SER A 26 -9.75 11.18 -1.60
CA SER A 26 -9.29 10.22 -2.61
C SER A 26 -7.91 9.61 -2.32
N ALA A 27 -7.15 10.17 -1.37
CA ALA A 27 -5.83 9.65 -0.97
C ALA A 27 -5.89 8.47 0.04
N CYS A 28 -7.08 8.06 0.47
CA CYS A 28 -7.22 7.06 1.53
C CYS A 28 -7.35 5.62 0.99
N GLY A 29 -6.23 4.88 0.95
CA GLY A 29 -6.18 3.51 1.50
C GLY A 29 -6.50 2.29 0.62
N THR A 30 -6.54 2.38 -0.72
CA THR A 30 -6.83 1.21 -1.59
C THR A 30 -5.61 0.63 -2.32
N ALA A 31 -4.43 1.24 -2.15
CA ALA A 31 -3.20 0.77 -2.77
C ALA A 31 -2.66 -0.49 -2.08
N ALA A 32 -2.01 -1.37 -2.83
CA ALA A 32 -1.27 -2.50 -2.28
C ALA A 32 -0.12 -2.01 -1.39
N TYR A 33 0.10 -2.67 -0.26
CA TYR A 33 1.15 -2.30 0.69
C TYR A 33 1.82 -3.53 1.30
N VAL A 34 3.09 -3.39 1.69
CA VAL A 34 3.84 -4.44 2.39
C VAL A 34 3.32 -4.52 3.82
N ASP A 35 2.81 -5.69 4.20
CA ASP A 35 2.39 -5.98 5.57
C ASP A 35 3.64 -6.18 6.43
N SER A 36 4.08 -5.10 7.08
CA SER A 36 5.21 -5.10 8.01
C SER A 36 4.85 -5.57 9.41
N ARG A 37 3.64 -6.12 9.60
CA ARG A 37 3.31 -6.85 10.83
C ARG A 37 4.29 -8.00 10.97
N ARG A 38 5.21 -7.81 11.91
CA ARG A 38 6.43 -8.58 12.13
C ARG A 38 6.11 -10.07 12.13
N GLU A 39 6.86 -10.82 11.32
CA GLU A 39 6.71 -12.25 11.10
C GLU A 39 5.36 -12.63 10.46
N ALA A 40 5.11 -12.18 9.23
CA ALA A 40 3.85 -12.39 8.54
C ALA A 40 3.45 -13.88 8.50
N GLY A 41 2.55 -14.27 9.39
CA GLY A 41 2.00 -15.63 9.50
C GLY A 41 2.81 -16.62 10.35
N GLN A 42 3.76 -16.19 11.20
CA GLN A 42 4.37 -17.08 12.19
C GLN A 42 3.89 -16.78 13.62
N GLU A 43 3.55 -17.84 14.36
CA GLU A 43 3.18 -17.79 15.79
C GLU A 43 4.40 -17.97 16.72
N ALA A 44 5.61 -18.07 16.15
CA ALA A 44 6.84 -18.36 16.88
C ALA A 44 7.33 -17.16 17.73
N PRO A 45 8.05 -17.40 18.84
CA PRO A 45 8.66 -16.33 19.63
C PRO A 45 9.62 -15.50 18.76
N VAL A 46 9.57 -14.18 18.94
CA VAL A 46 10.29 -13.20 18.14
C VAL A 46 11.80 -13.47 18.09
N GLY A 47 12.25 -14.09 16.99
CA GLY A 47 13.66 -14.28 16.64
C GLY A 47 14.23 -13.08 15.85
N PRO A 48 15.48 -13.16 15.39
CA PRO A 48 16.02 -12.18 14.44
C PRO A 48 15.15 -12.19 13.16
N SER A 49 14.50 -11.07 12.88
CA SER A 49 13.58 -10.93 11.75
C SER A 49 14.33 -11.09 10.44
N THR A 50 14.18 -12.24 9.78
CA THR A 50 14.77 -12.46 8.46
C THR A 50 13.81 -11.97 7.39
N ARG A 51 14.30 -11.20 6.41
CA ARG A 51 13.50 -10.73 5.26
C ARG A 51 13.28 -11.83 4.23
N ASP A 52 13.10 -13.07 4.69
CA ASP A 52 12.96 -14.22 3.80
C ASP A 52 11.52 -14.33 3.27
N LEU A 53 10.57 -13.69 3.95
CA LEU A 53 9.15 -13.74 3.62
C LEU A 53 8.57 -12.32 3.58
N VAL A 54 8.01 -11.94 2.44
CA VAL A 54 7.36 -10.65 2.19
C VAL A 54 5.86 -10.89 2.08
N ALA A 55 5.07 -10.29 2.97
CA ALA A 55 3.62 -10.29 2.85
C ALA A 55 3.14 -8.96 2.26
N ILE A 56 2.19 -9.03 1.33
CA ILE A 56 1.61 -7.87 0.67
C ILE A 56 0.09 -7.94 0.81
N CYS A 57 -0.48 -6.91 1.41
CA CYS A 57 -1.91 -6.71 1.45
C CYS A 57 -2.35 -5.96 0.18
N TYR A 58 -3.38 -6.45 -0.50
CA TYR A 58 -3.91 -5.83 -1.70
C TYR A 58 -5.40 -6.08 -1.87
N SER A 59 -6.00 -5.35 -2.81
CA SER A 59 -7.38 -5.56 -3.23
C SER A 59 -7.36 -5.91 -4.73
N SER A 60 -8.10 -6.95 -5.12
CA SER A 60 -8.20 -7.32 -6.53
C SER A 60 -9.01 -6.33 -7.36
N SER A 61 -9.75 -5.42 -6.72
CA SER A 61 -10.54 -4.38 -7.39
C SER A 61 -9.78 -3.07 -7.59
N ALA A 62 -8.76 -2.79 -6.78
CA ALA A 62 -8.02 -1.52 -6.81
C ALA A 62 -6.53 -1.67 -7.13
N SER A 63 -5.92 -2.84 -6.89
CA SER A 63 -4.51 -3.08 -7.17
C SER A 63 -4.34 -3.96 -8.40
N ALA A 64 -3.49 -3.55 -9.36
CA ALA A 64 -3.11 -4.42 -10.47
C ALA A 64 -2.13 -5.50 -9.98
N ALA A 65 -2.24 -6.72 -10.52
CA ALA A 65 -1.35 -7.82 -10.14
C ALA A 65 0.14 -7.48 -10.37
N GLY A 66 0.44 -6.68 -11.39
CA GLY A 66 1.80 -6.19 -11.67
C GLY A 66 2.35 -5.26 -10.58
N ASP A 67 1.51 -4.50 -9.89
CA ASP A 67 1.96 -3.60 -8.83
C ASP A 67 2.32 -4.37 -7.56
N VAL A 68 1.57 -5.44 -7.28
CA VAL A 68 1.85 -6.38 -6.19
C VAL A 68 3.20 -7.09 -6.41
N MET A 69 3.44 -7.58 -7.64
CA MET A 69 4.71 -8.24 -7.97
C MET A 69 5.90 -7.28 -7.89
N LYS A 70 5.79 -6.07 -8.46
CA LYS A 70 6.85 -5.05 -8.37
C LYS A 70 7.20 -4.69 -6.93
N LEU A 71 6.19 -4.65 -6.06
CA LEU A 71 6.39 -4.38 -4.65
C LEU A 71 7.17 -5.53 -4.00
N ALA A 72 6.84 -6.79 -4.31
CA ALA A 72 7.59 -7.95 -3.86
C ALA A 72 9.04 -7.96 -4.36
N GLU A 73 9.24 -7.65 -5.64
CA GLU A 73 10.56 -7.52 -6.26
C GLU A 73 11.40 -6.44 -5.56
N SER A 74 10.79 -5.28 -5.27
CA SER A 74 11.48 -4.17 -4.60
C SER A 74 11.94 -4.52 -3.18
N GLU A 75 11.21 -5.40 -2.48
CA GLU A 75 11.57 -5.86 -1.15
C GLU A 75 12.64 -6.96 -1.19
N CYS A 76 12.48 -7.97 -2.06
CA CYS A 76 13.47 -9.05 -2.20
C CYS A 76 14.79 -8.58 -2.84
N ALA A 77 14.76 -7.55 -3.69
CA ALA A 77 15.96 -6.96 -4.27
C ALA A 77 16.90 -6.36 -3.20
N LYS A 78 16.37 -5.96 -2.02
CA LYS A 78 17.20 -5.45 -0.91
C LYS A 78 18.12 -6.52 -0.32
N THR A 79 17.90 -7.79 -0.64
CA THR A 79 18.72 -8.94 -0.21
C THR A 79 19.31 -9.70 -1.41
N ASP A 80 19.33 -9.08 -2.60
CA ASP A 80 19.79 -9.67 -3.87
C ASP A 80 19.03 -10.92 -4.34
N ARG A 81 17.80 -11.09 -3.84
CA ARG A 81 16.94 -12.24 -4.11
C ARG A 81 15.75 -11.89 -5.02
N VAL A 82 15.04 -12.92 -5.48
CA VAL A 82 13.81 -12.80 -6.28
C VAL A 82 12.60 -13.30 -5.50
N PRO A 83 11.43 -12.68 -5.67
CA PRO A 83 10.21 -13.13 -5.02
C PRO A 83 9.65 -14.38 -5.70
N GLU A 84 9.37 -15.41 -4.92
CA GLU A 84 8.65 -16.60 -5.33
C GLU A 84 7.30 -16.64 -4.61
N LEU A 85 6.21 -16.82 -5.37
CA LEU A 85 4.86 -16.87 -4.81
C LEU A 85 4.68 -18.13 -3.95
N GLN A 86 4.41 -17.96 -2.67
CA GLN A 86 4.17 -19.07 -1.74
C GLN A 86 2.68 -19.38 -1.59
N ARG A 87 1.91 -18.40 -1.10
CA ARG A 87 0.48 -18.58 -0.79
C ARG A 87 -0.27 -17.26 -0.80
N GLU A 88 -1.59 -17.33 -0.93
CA GLU A 88 -2.51 -16.20 -0.84
C GLU A 88 -3.61 -16.53 0.18
N GLU A 89 -3.91 -15.58 1.06
CA GLU A 89 -4.99 -15.65 2.04
C GLU A 89 -6.00 -14.52 1.78
N ARG A 90 -7.26 -14.77 2.13
CA ARG A 90 -8.35 -13.80 2.00
C ARG A 90 -8.89 -13.45 3.39
N TRP A 91 -9.27 -12.19 3.55
CA TRP A 91 -9.79 -11.60 4.79
C TRP A 91 -8.79 -11.49 5.95
N THR A 92 -7.49 -11.53 5.67
CA THR A 92 -6.45 -11.40 6.70
C THR A 92 -5.95 -9.96 6.90
N CYS A 93 -6.12 -9.11 5.89
CA CYS A 93 -5.69 -7.72 5.88
C CYS A 93 -6.88 -6.77 6.13
N ALA A 94 -6.65 -5.45 6.02
CA ALA A 94 -7.69 -4.42 6.21
C ALA A 94 -8.87 -4.57 5.23
N MET A 95 -10.03 -4.03 5.60
CA MET A 95 -11.28 -4.18 4.83
C MET A 95 -11.16 -3.72 3.36
N LEU A 96 -10.39 -2.66 3.09
CA LEU A 96 -10.18 -2.12 1.74
C LEU A 96 -9.15 -2.92 0.90
N THR A 97 -8.31 -3.73 1.55
CA THR A 97 -7.30 -4.57 0.94
C THR A 97 -7.40 -5.97 1.55
N PRO A 98 -8.50 -6.72 1.29
CA PRO A 98 -8.82 -7.90 2.07
C PRO A 98 -7.89 -9.09 1.78
N ARG A 99 -7.10 -9.06 0.70
CA ARG A 99 -6.25 -10.18 0.28
C ARG A 99 -4.83 -9.97 0.78
N ARG A 100 -4.19 -11.05 1.23
CA ARG A 100 -2.79 -11.09 1.63
C ARG A 100 -2.07 -12.11 0.78
N VAL A 101 -1.00 -11.73 0.10
CA VAL A 101 -0.14 -12.66 -0.62
C VAL A 101 1.23 -12.72 0.03
N PHE A 102 1.84 -13.89 0.01
CA PHE A 102 3.16 -14.14 0.56
C PHE A 102 4.14 -14.51 -0.55
N TYR A 103 5.28 -13.84 -0.53
CA TYR A 103 6.41 -14.12 -1.39
C TYR A 103 7.61 -14.54 -0.54
N SER A 104 8.22 -15.67 -0.87
CA SER A 104 9.54 -16.02 -0.32
C SER A 104 10.64 -15.43 -1.20
N CYS A 105 11.62 -14.77 -0.59
CA CYS A 105 12.78 -14.27 -1.31
C CYS A 105 13.81 -15.40 -1.47
N VAL A 106 13.94 -15.93 -2.68
CA VAL A 106 14.86 -17.02 -3.03
C VAL A 106 16.05 -16.52 -3.86
N PRO A 107 17.20 -17.23 -3.87
CA PRO A 107 18.32 -16.88 -4.74
C PRO A 107 17.89 -16.82 -6.20
N LYS A 108 18.49 -15.91 -6.97
CA LYS A 108 18.29 -15.85 -8.42
C LYS A 108 18.78 -17.19 -9.04
N PRO A 109 17.97 -17.83 -9.91
CA PRO A 109 18.41 -19.00 -10.65
C PRO A 109 19.54 -18.69 -11.64
#